data_AF-A0A8S3CQV2-F1
#
_entry.id   AF-A0A8S3CQV2-F1
#
_cell.length_a   1.000
_cell.length_b   1.000
_cell.length_c   1.000
_cell.angle_alpha   90.00
_cell.angle_beta   90.00
_cell.angle_gamma   90.00
#
_symmetry.space_group_name_H-M   'P 1'
#
loop_
_entity.id
_entity.type
_entity.pdbx_description
1 polymer ?
#
loop_
_entity_poly.entity_id
_entity_poly.type
_entity_poly.pdbx_seq_one_letter_code
_entity_poly.pdbx_strand_id
1 'polypeptide(L)'
;DNEKHRLAVQDILWRNKILFDPTPSIINIPPQTAIKTGDHLPIYSKQYSSSYEDQEIKVQETQKLLERGQIEESTSPWSSP
;
A
#
# COMPACT_ATOMS: atom_id res chain seq x y z
N ASP A 1 11.91 38.31 -7.60
CA ASP A 1 11.22 37.20 -8.29
C ASP A 1 11.28 35.86 -7.57
N ASN A 2 12.43 35.41 -7.08
CA ASN A 2 12.54 34.13 -6.35
C ASN A 2 11.65 34.05 -5.08
N GLU A 3 11.57 35.14 -4.30
CA GLU A 3 10.77 35.16 -3.07
C GLU A 3 9.26 35.06 -3.33
N LYS A 4 8.74 35.77 -4.34
CA LYS A 4 7.33 35.68 -4.75
C LYS A 4 6.98 34.27 -5.22
N HIS A 5 7.87 33.63 -5.96
CA HIS A 5 7.70 32.25 -6.41
C HIS A 5 7.65 31.28 -5.21
N ARG A 6 8.57 31.42 -4.25
CA ARG A 6 8.58 30.60 -3.03
C ARG A 6 7.28 30.72 -2.24
N LEU A 7 6.76 31.94 -2.05
CA LEU A 7 5.50 32.18 -1.34
C LEU A 7 4.30 31.55 -2.06
N ALA A 8 4.27 31.63 -3.39
CA ALA A 8 3.22 30.99 -4.19
C ALA A 8 3.26 29.46 -4.05
N VAL A 9 4.44 28.85 -4.06
CA VAL A 9 4.59 27.40 -3.84
C VAL A 9 4.14 27.01 -2.44
N GLN A 10 4.53 27.77 -1.41
CA GLN A 10 4.10 27.50 -0.03
C GLN A 10 2.59 27.57 0.14
N ASP A 11 1.94 28.56 -0.47
CA ASP A 11 0.48 28.69 -0.46
C ASP A 11 -0.20 27.50 -1.16
N ILE A 12 0.33 27.04 -2.29
CA ILE A 12 -0.18 25.83 -2.98
C ILE A 12 -0.04 24.59 -2.10
N LEU A 13 1.13 24.36 -1.50
CA LEU A 13 1.38 23.21 -0.64
C LEU A 13 0.48 23.23 0.60
N TRP A 14 0.28 24.40 1.20
CA TRP A 14 -0.59 24.56 2.36
C TRP A 14 -2.06 24.27 2.02
N ARG A 15 -2.57 24.83 0.92
CA ARG A 15 -3.95 24.61 0.45
C ARG A 15 -4.22 23.14 0.12
N ASN A 16 -3.21 22.46 -0.42
CA ASN A 16 -3.30 21.08 -0.89
C ASN A 16 -2.64 20.08 0.07
N LYS A 17 -2.47 20.44 1.36
CA LYS A 17 -1.71 19.64 2.34
C LYS A 17 -2.11 18.16 2.39
N ILE A 18 -3.38 17.84 2.15
CA ILE A 18 -3.90 16.46 2.16
C ILE A 18 -3.32 15.63 0.99
N LEU A 19 -3.12 16.24 -0.19
CA LEU A 19 -2.53 15.56 -1.35
C LEU A 19 -1.03 15.31 -1.18
N PHE A 20 -0.37 16.09 -0.32
CA PHE A 20 1.05 15.98 -0.01
C PHE A 20 1.31 15.37 1.36
N ASP A 21 0.28 14.80 1.99
CA ASP A 21 0.46 14.07 3.24
C ASP A 21 1.33 12.84 2.97
N PRO A 22 2.47 12.66 3.67
CA PRO A 22 3.32 11.48 3.50
C PRO A 22 2.65 10.21 4.04
N THR A 23 1.58 10.32 4.82
CA THR A 23 0.81 9.16 5.25
C THR A 23 -0.09 8.64 4.13
N PRO A 24 -0.06 7.33 3.87
CA PRO A 24 -0.87 6.74 2.81
C PRO A 24 -2.35 6.86 3.16
N SER A 25 -3.13 7.46 2.26
CA SER A 25 -4.58 7.57 2.40
C SER A 25 -5.29 6.34 1.83
N ILE A 26 -6.30 5.82 2.52
CA ILE A 26 -7.15 4.74 2.02
C ILE A 26 -8.24 5.35 1.15
N ILE A 27 -8.33 4.93 -0.10
CA ILE A 27 -9.43 5.30 -0.99
C ILE A 27 -10.53 4.27 -0.79
N ASN A 28 -11.60 4.63 -0.08
CA ASN A 28 -12.76 3.76 0.18
C ASN A 28 -13.69 3.61 -1.05
N ILE A 29 -13.19 3.92 -2.25
CA ILE A 29 -13.96 3.77 -3.48
C ILE A 29 -13.72 2.33 -3.95
N PRO A 30 -14.78 1.51 -4.11
CA PRO A 30 -14.60 0.15 -4.59
C PRO A 30 -13.90 0.21 -5.96
N PRO A 31 -12.80 -0.53 -6.15
CA PRO A 31 -12.09 -0.53 -7.42
C PRO A 31 -13.06 -0.99 -8.52
N GLN A 32 -13.24 -0.15 -9.53
CA GLN A 32 -14.21 -0.42 -10.61
C GLN A 32 -13.76 -1.57 -11.52
N THR A 33 -12.50 -1.99 -11.43
CA THR A 33 -11.92 -3.05 -12.26
C THR A 33 -11.49 -4.23 -11.41
N ALA A 34 -12.28 -5.30 -11.42
CA ALA A 34 -11.82 -6.61 -10.98
C ALA A 34 -10.64 -7.08 -11.84
N ILE A 35 -9.66 -7.75 -11.21
CA ILE A 35 -8.57 -8.39 -11.95
C ILE A 35 -9.16 -9.56 -12.74
N LYS A 36 -9.02 -9.54 -14.07
CA LYS A 36 -9.54 -10.60 -14.95
C LYS A 36 -8.59 -11.80 -14.95
N THR A 37 -8.94 -12.87 -14.25
CA THR A 37 -8.17 -14.12 -14.19
C THR A 37 -8.49 -15.10 -15.32
N GLY A 38 -9.52 -14.84 -16.14
CA GLY A 38 -9.96 -15.77 -17.19
C GLY A 38 -10.32 -17.15 -16.64
N ASP A 39 -9.95 -18.20 -17.36
CA ASP A 39 -10.16 -19.61 -16.98
C ASP A 39 -8.99 -20.21 -16.17
N HIS A 40 -8.06 -19.37 -15.70
CA HIS A 40 -6.90 -19.85 -14.96
C HIS A 40 -7.30 -20.35 -13.57
N LEU A 41 -6.88 -21.57 -13.25
CA LEU A 41 -7.03 -22.14 -11.91
C LEU A 41 -6.12 -21.41 -10.91
N PRO A 42 -6.52 -21.35 -9.62
CA PRO A 42 -5.68 -20.79 -8.58
C PRO A 42 -4.29 -21.44 -8.52
N ILE A 43 -3.27 -20.60 -8.45
CA ILE A 43 -1.89 -21.02 -8.26
C ILE A 43 -1.54 -20.82 -6.78
N TYR A 44 -1.12 -21.90 -6.15
CA TYR A 44 -0.56 -21.88 -4.80
C TYR A 44 0.95 -22.06 -4.88
N SER A 45 1.69 -21.04 -4.44
CA SER A 45 3.13 -21.10 -4.25
C SER A 45 3.47 -20.97 -2.77
N LYS A 46 4.37 -21.84 -2.29
CA LYS A 46 4.86 -21.84 -0.91
C LYS A 46 5.83 -20.67 -0.71
N GLN A 47 5.71 -19.97 0.42
CA GLN A 47 6.63 -18.91 0.83
C GLN A 47 8.09 -19.35 0.82
N TYR A 48 8.97 -18.42 0.43
CA TYR A 48 10.42 -18.64 0.48
C TYR A 48 10.88 -18.81 1.93
N SER A 49 11.86 -19.71 2.12
CA SER A 49 12.58 -19.79 3.39
C SER A 49 13.32 -18.47 3.62
N SER A 50 13.20 -17.92 4.83
CA SER A 50 13.94 -16.72 5.24
C SER A 50 14.58 -16.93 6.60
N SER A 51 15.59 -16.12 6.92
CA SER A 51 16.23 -16.15 8.22
C SER A 51 15.26 -15.70 9.33
N TYR A 52 15.62 -15.96 10.59
CA TYR A 52 14.82 -15.49 11.72
C TYR A 52 14.71 -13.96 11.75
N GLU A 53 15.82 -13.26 11.50
CA GLU A 53 15.86 -11.79 11.46
C GLU A 53 14.93 -11.24 10.38
N ASP A 54 14.94 -11.84 9.18
CA ASP A 54 14.06 -11.43 8.09
C ASP A 54 12.58 -11.73 8.40
N GLN A 55 12.29 -12.83 9.12
CA GLN A 55 10.92 -13.13 9.54
C GLN A 55 10.39 -12.09 10.51
N GLU A 56 11.22 -11.64 11.46
CA GLU A 56 10.83 -10.59 12.41
C GLU A 56 10.51 -9.28 11.71
N ILE A 57 11.35 -8.86 10.75
CA ILE A 57 11.10 -7.66 9.93
C ILE A 57 9.79 -7.80 9.14
N LYS A 58 9.57 -8.94 8.50
CA LYS A 58 8.32 -9.19 7.74
C LYS A 58 7.09 -9.08 8.62
N VAL A 59 7.13 -9.64 9.83
CA VAL A 59 6.01 -9.57 10.78
C VAL A 59 5.74 -8.13 11.19
N GLN A 60 6.79 -7.36 11.54
CA GLN A 60 6.65 -5.96 11.93
C GLN A 60 6.06 -5.10 10.80
N GLU A 61 6.54 -5.25 9.57
CA GLU A 61 6.00 -4.49 8.43
C GLU A 61 4.58 -4.92 8.06
N THR A 62 4.29 -6.23 8.07
CA THR A 62 2.94 -6.75 7.81
C THR A 62 1.93 -6.20 8.84
N GLN A 63 2.31 -6.15 10.12
CA GLN A 63 1.46 -5.60 11.17
C GLN A 63 1.13 -4.11 10.93
N LYS A 64 2.10 -3.31 10.48
CA LYS A 64 1.86 -1.89 10.13
C LYS A 64 0.86 -1.74 9.00
N LEU A 65 0.93 -2.61 7.99
CA LEU A 65 0.00 -2.60 6.85
C LEU A 65 -1.41 -3.03 7.27
N LEU A 66 -1.50 -4.03 8.15
CA LEU A 66 -2.76 -4.54 8.70
C LEU A 66 -3.47 -3.49 9.56
N GLU A 67 -2.75 -2.84 10.48
CA GLU A 67 -3.30 -1.76 11.33
C GLU A 67 -3.78 -0.55 10.53
N ARG A 68 -3.12 -0.29 9.40
CA ARG A 68 -3.52 0.76 8.44
C ARG A 68 -4.67 0.32 7.53
N GLY A 69 -5.15 -0.92 7.61
CA GLY A 69 -6.22 -1.44 6.74
C GLY A 69 -5.84 -1.54 5.27
N GLN A 70 -4.53 -1.65 4.96
CA GLN A 70 -4.04 -1.80 3.58
C GLN A 70 -4.05 -3.24 3.10
N ILE A 71 -4.00 -4.18 4.05
CA ILE A 71 -4.14 -5.62 3.83
C ILE A 71 -5.14 -6.19 4.83
N GLU A 72 -5.63 -7.39 4.56
CA GLU A 72 -6.54 -8.14 5.43
C GLU A 72 -6.19 -9.62 5.44
N GLU A 73 -6.64 -10.31 6.49
CA GLU A 73 -6.54 -11.76 6.56
C GLU A 73 -7.38 -12.41 5.45
N SER A 74 -6.83 -13.42 4.78
CA SER A 74 -7.46 -14.05 3.63
C SER A 74 -7.33 -15.56 3.67
N THR A 75 -8.36 -16.25 3.17
CA THR A 75 -8.37 -17.71 2.94
C THR A 75 -8.27 -18.04 1.45
N SER A 76 -7.71 -17.12 0.65
CA SER A 76 -7.59 -17.25 -0.80
C SER A 76 -6.87 -18.53 -1.23
N PRO A 77 -7.35 -19.23 -2.27
CA PRO A 77 -6.62 -20.33 -2.87
C PRO A 77 -5.42 -19.87 -3.72
N TRP A 78 -5.31 -18.56 -3.97
CA TRP A 78 -4.17 -17.93 -4.66
C TRP A 78 -3.13 -17.49 -3.64
N SER A 79 -1.89 -17.95 -3.77
CA SER A 79 -0.76 -17.58 -2.91
C SER A 79 0.52 -17.38 -3.71
N SER A 80 1.22 -16.29 -3.43
CA SER A 80 2.54 -15.96 -3.97
C SER A 80 3.55 -15.84 -2.82
N PRO A 81 4.80 -16.30 -2.99
CA PRO A 81 5.81 -16.27 -1.95
C PRO A 81 6.39 -14.89 -1.66
#